data_AF-A0AAE3L0H3-F1
#
_entry.id   AF-A0AAE3L0H3-F1
#
_cell.length_a   1.000
_cell.length_b   1.000
_cell.length_c   1.000
_cell.angle_alpha   90.00
_cell.angle_beta   90.00
_cell.angle_gamma   90.00
#
_symmetry.space_group_name_H-M   'P 1'
#
loop_
_entity.id
_entity.type
_entity.pdbx_description
1 polymer ?
#
loop_
_entity_poly.entity_id
_entity_poly.type
_entity_poly.pdbx_seq_one_letter_code
_entity_poly.pdbx_strand_id
1 'polypeptide(L)'
;MKLVFLIGNLAVGKMTVGQEFAKITDLRLFHNHMAIEPVIEIFGYFNGKVINKLRDVIFEEFAVSDHYGLIFTYMWAFDQKSD
;
A
#
# COMPACT_ATOMS: atom_id res chain seq x y z
N MET A 1 13.37 -6.35 5.75
CA MET A 1 12.12 -6.71 5.03
C MET A 1 12.33 -6.78 3.52
N LYS A 2 11.71 -7.75 2.83
CA LYS A 2 11.57 -7.74 1.36
C LYS A 2 10.33 -6.93 0.98
N LEU A 3 10.44 -6.06 -0.01
CA LEU A 3 9.36 -5.17 -0.44
C LEU A 3 9.16 -5.27 -1.95
N VAL A 4 7.92 -5.56 -2.36
CA VAL A 4 7.51 -5.54 -3.77
C VAL A 4 6.55 -4.37 -3.97
N PHE A 5 6.92 -3.44 -4.85
CA PHE A 5 6.05 -2.34 -5.27
C PHE A 5 5.29 -2.73 -6.54
N LEU A 6 3.96 -2.72 -6.46
CA LEU A 6 3.09 -2.81 -7.62
C LEU A 6 2.56 -1.41 -7.94
N ILE A 7 3.02 -0.85 -9.05
CA ILE A 7 2.75 0.53 -9.45
C ILE A 7 1.99 0.59 -10.77
N GLY A 8 1.26 1.67 -10.97
CA GLY A 8 0.45 1.90 -12.17
C GLY A 8 -0.78 2.75 -11.89
N ASN A 9 -1.50 3.13 -12.95
CA ASN A 9 -2.65 4.03 -12.87
C ASN A 9 -3.83 3.44 -12.06
N LEU A 10 -4.82 4.25 -11.71
CA LEU A 10 -6.04 3.82 -11.04
C LEU A 10 -6.72 2.67 -11.81
N ALA A 11 -7.26 1.70 -11.07
CA ALA A 11 -8.03 0.57 -11.60
C ALA A 11 -7.35 -0.35 -12.65
N VAL A 12 -6.03 -0.27 -12.86
CA VAL A 12 -5.29 -1.18 -13.79
C VAL A 12 -5.07 -2.61 -13.25
N GLY A 13 -5.75 -3.01 -12.18
CA GLY A 13 -5.67 -4.39 -11.65
C GLY A 13 -4.56 -4.67 -10.63
N LYS A 14 -3.83 -3.65 -10.13
CA LYS A 14 -2.74 -3.83 -9.14
C LYS A 14 -3.16 -4.61 -7.90
N MET A 15 -4.36 -4.34 -7.38
CA MET A 15 -4.92 -5.03 -6.21
C MET A 15 -5.13 -6.51 -6.51
N THR A 16 -5.76 -6.84 -7.64
CA THR A 16 -6.00 -8.21 -8.07
C THR A 16 -4.69 -8.98 -8.27
N VAL A 17 -3.70 -8.37 -8.95
CA VAL A 17 -2.37 -8.97 -9.10
C VAL A 17 -1.70 -9.19 -7.74
N GLY A 18 -1.77 -8.21 -6.84
CA GLY A 18 -1.22 -8.33 -5.48
C GLY A 18 -1.87 -9.45 -4.67
N GLN A 19 -3.18 -9.64 -4.82
CA GLN A 19 -3.93 -10.73 -4.17
C GLN A 19 -3.51 -12.10 -4.70
N GLU A 20 -3.42 -12.28 -6.02
CA GLU A 20 -2.97 -13.54 -6.61
C GLU A 20 -1.49 -13.81 -6.27
N PHE A 21 -0.65 -12.78 -6.24
CA PHE A 21 0.76 -12.94 -5.93
C PHE A 21 0.99 -13.35 -4.46
N ALA A 22 0.19 -12.81 -3.54
CA ALA A 22 0.21 -13.21 -2.12
C ALA A 22 -0.28 -14.65 -1.89
N LYS A 23 -1.04 -15.26 -2.82
CA LYS A 23 -1.47 -16.66 -2.70
C LYS A 23 -0.36 -17.66 -3.05
N ILE A 24 0.60 -17.25 -3.87
CA ILE A 24 1.68 -18.12 -4.38
C ILE A 24 3.05 -17.78 -3.77
N THR A 25 3.09 -16.87 -2.80
CA THR A 25 4.30 -16.47 -2.05
C THR A 25 3.95 -16.25 -0.59
N ASP A 26 4.95 -16.13 0.29
CA ASP A 26 4.75 -15.75 1.69
C ASP A 26 4.65 -14.23 1.90
N LEU A 27 4.49 -13.45 0.81
CA LEU A 27 4.37 -11.99 0.89
C LEU A 27 2.96 -11.58 1.37
N ARG A 28 2.90 -10.58 2.25
CA ARG A 28 1.63 -9.98 2.71
C ARG A 28 1.26 -8.80 1.83
N LEU A 29 -0.02 -8.64 1.52
CA LEU A 29 -0.51 -7.51 0.71
C LEU A 29 -0.96 -6.34 1.59
N PHE A 30 -0.42 -5.15 1.31
CA PHE A 30 -0.89 -3.87 1.81
C PHE A 30 -1.18 -2.96 0.61
N HIS A 31 -2.44 -2.89 0.18
CA HIS A 31 -2.83 -2.01 -0.92
C HIS A 31 -3.26 -0.64 -0.41
N ASN A 32 -3.06 0.40 -1.25
CA ASN A 32 -3.24 1.80 -0.85
C ASN A 32 -4.57 2.12 -0.14
N HIS A 33 -5.66 1.49 -0.58
CA HIS A 33 -7.00 1.66 -0.02
C HIS A 33 -7.11 1.26 1.46
N MET A 34 -6.31 0.30 1.93
CA MET A 34 -6.31 -0.13 3.34
C MET A 34 -5.88 1.00 4.30
N ALA A 35 -5.13 1.99 3.82
CA ALA A 35 -4.79 3.17 4.60
C ALA A 35 -5.79 4.33 4.40
N ILE A 36 -6.40 4.42 3.22
CA ILE A 36 -7.27 5.55 2.84
C ILE A 36 -8.68 5.37 3.40
N GLU A 37 -9.29 4.21 3.20
CA GLU A 37 -10.70 3.97 3.52
C GLU A 37 -11.02 4.13 5.02
N PRO A 38 -10.21 3.59 5.97
CA PRO A 38 -10.48 3.80 7.39
C PRO A 38 -10.43 5.27 7.80
N VAL A 39 -9.53 6.05 7.19
CA VAL A 39 -9.40 7.48 7.49
C VAL A 39 -10.60 8.25 6.96
N ILE A 40 -11.08 7.94 5.75
CA ILE A 40 -12.29 8.55 5.21
C ILE A 40 -13.51 8.19 6.07
N GLU A 41 -13.65 6.94 6.50
CA GLU A 41 -14.78 6.48 7.32
C GLU A 41 -14.81 7.17 8.69
N ILE A 42 -13.65 7.36 9.34
CA ILE A 42 -13.56 7.99 10.66
C ILE A 42 -13.79 9.50 10.58
N PHE A 43 -13.16 10.17 9.61
CA PHE A 43 -13.12 11.63 9.56
C PHE A 43 -14.21 12.25 8.66
N GLY A 44 -14.82 11.46 7.78
CA GLY A 44 -15.74 11.94 6.74
C GLY A 44 -15.06 12.67 5.59
N TYR A 45 -13.72 12.71 5.53
CA TYR A 45 -12.95 13.35 4.46
C TYR A 45 -11.54 12.74 4.31
N PHE A 46 -10.92 13.00 3.16
CA PHE A 46 -9.54 12.59 2.89
C PHE A 46 -8.55 13.39 3.75
N ASN A 47 -7.85 12.71 4.65
CA ASN A 47 -6.82 13.32 5.48
C ASN A 47 -5.43 12.71 5.17
N GLY A 48 -4.72 13.30 4.20
CA GLY A 48 -3.42 12.80 3.74
C GLY A 48 -2.36 12.69 4.84
N LYS A 49 -2.39 13.57 5.84
CA LYS A 49 -1.44 13.52 6.98
C LYS A 49 -1.64 12.26 7.82
N VAL A 50 -2.89 11.90 8.12
CA VAL A 50 -3.20 10.69 8.90
C VAL A 50 -2.90 9.43 8.09
N ILE A 51 -3.27 9.44 6.80
CA ILE A 51 -3.01 8.33 5.88
C ILE A 51 -1.51 8.04 5.79
N ASN A 52 -0.67 9.07 5.63
CA ASN A 52 0.78 8.89 5.58
C ASN A 52 1.33 8.33 6.88
N LYS A 53 0.92 8.88 8.04
CA LYS A 53 1.33 8.35 9.34
C LYS A 53 0.91 6.89 9.55
N LEU A 54 -0.28 6.51 9.10
CA LEU A 54 -0.74 5.12 9.18
C LEU A 54 0.11 4.19 8.32
N ARG A 55 0.49 4.62 7.11
CA ARG A 55 1.42 3.87 6.26
C ARG A 55 2.79 3.75 6.94
N ASP A 56 3.33 4.85 7.47
CA ASP A 56 4.64 4.87 8.12
C ASP A 56 4.69 3.86 9.27
N VAL A 57 3.69 3.90 10.17
CA VAL A 57 3.59 2.94 11.29
C VAL A 57 3.50 1.49 10.79
N ILE A 58 2.70 1.22 9.76
CA ILE A 58 2.60 -0.13 9.19
C ILE A 58 3.95 -0.58 8.62
N PHE A 59 4.64 0.28 7.88
CA PHE A 59 5.96 -0.04 7.32
C PHE A 59 7.02 -0.24 8.39
N GLU A 60 7.08 0.62 9.40
CA GLU A 60 8.03 0.55 10.52
C GLU A 60 7.85 -0.76 11.30
N GLU A 61 6.63 -1.06 11.73
CA GLU A 61 6.32 -2.27 12.50
C GLU A 61 6.50 -3.55 11.66
N PHE A 62 6.14 -3.52 10.37
CA PHE A 62 6.36 -4.67 9.49
C PHE A 62 7.86 -4.90 9.24
N ALA A 63 8.66 -3.83 9.12
CA ALA A 63 10.09 -3.92 8.83
C ALA A 63 10.89 -4.67 9.90
N VAL A 64 10.44 -4.60 11.15
CA VAL A 64 11.03 -5.29 12.32
C VAL A 64 10.34 -6.60 12.68
N SER A 65 9.27 -6.97 11.98
CA SER A 65 8.57 -8.24 12.17
C SER A 65 9.29 -9.41 11.49
N ASP A 66 8.92 -10.65 11.88
CA ASP A 66 9.42 -11.88 11.27
C ASP A 66 8.72 -12.23 9.93
N HIS A 67 7.90 -11.33 9.38
CA HIS A 67 7.22 -11.59 8.12
C HIS A 67 8.19 -11.62 6.93
N TYR A 68 7.95 -12.55 6.00
CA TYR A 68 8.80 -12.77 4.83
C TYR A 68 8.99 -11.50 3.96
N GLY A 69 7.90 -10.76 3.74
CA GLY A 69 7.93 -9.50 3.01
C GLY A 69 6.55 -8.94 2.71
N LEU A 70 6.53 -7.76 2.12
CA LEU A 70 5.32 -6.98 1.87
C LEU A 70 5.17 -6.65 0.38
N ILE A 71 3.96 -6.76 -0.13
CA ILE A 71 3.53 -6.19 -1.40
C ILE A 71 2.82 -4.89 -1.10
N PHE A 72 3.30 -3.78 -1.65
CA PHE A 72 2.64 -2.49 -1.56
C PHE A 72 2.14 -2.04 -2.92
N THR A 73 0.88 -1.62 -3.02
CA THR A 73 0.33 -1.05 -4.25
C THR A 73 0.28 0.46 -4.16
N TYR A 74 0.74 1.15 -5.21
CA TYR A 74 0.74 2.60 -5.25
C TYR A 74 0.39 3.12 -6.64
N MET A 75 -0.24 4.29 -6.70
CA MET A 75 -0.39 5.02 -7.96
C MET A 75 0.73 6.04 -8.04
N TRP A 76 1.58 5.92 -9.06
CA TRP A 76 2.66 6.85 -9.32
C TRP A 76 2.39 7.56 -10.64
N ALA A 77 2.35 8.88 -10.64
CA ALA A 77 2.19 9.66 -11.86
C ALA A 77 3.58 9.95 -12.45
N PHE A 78 4.11 8.97 -13.21
CA PHE A 78 5.43 9.08 -13.85
C PHE A 78 5.57 10.26 -14.83
N ASP A 79 4.45 10.84 -15.26
CA ASP A 79 4.37 12.01 -16.12
C ASP A 79 4.37 13.34 -15.36
N GLN A 80 4.30 13.33 -14.02
CA GLN A 80 4.42 14.53 -13.20
C GLN A 80 5.86 14.73 -12.73
N LYS A 81 6.51 15.81 -13.17
CA LYS A 81 7.90 16.12 -12.81
C LYS A 81 8.14 16.39 -11.31
N SER A 82 7.08 16.72 -10.58
CA SER A 82 7.13 16.98 -9.14
C SER A 82 6.90 15.72 -8.29
N ASP A 83 6.53 14.59 -8.92
CA ASP A 83 6.37 13.28 -8.28
C ASP A 83 7.70 12.53 -8.12
#